data_AF-A0A7C3EE62-F1
#
_entry.id   AF-A0A7C3EE62-F1
#
_cell.length_a   1.000
_cell.length_b   1.000
_cell.length_c   1.000
_cell.angle_alpha   90.00
_cell.angle_beta   90.00
_cell.angle_gamma   90.00
#
_symmetry.space_group_name_H-M   'P 1'
#
loop_
_entity.id
_entity.type
_entity.pdbx_description
1 polymer ?
#
loop_
_entity_poly.entity_id
_entity_poly.type
_entity_poly.pdbx_seq_one_letter_code
_entity_poly.pdbx_strand_id
1 'polypeptide(L)'
;MKLRIDLEMCIGCRRCELACSLNHYDKDSVNPKKSRIRAWIKDDAIYPVVSGPFNNAACTSKHEIIINEKVYDGCSICRAPCPEKSWFQEPDTGILLKCDFCGEPADPNCVKWCPCNAIVAVDDDGEIIPYTLDKT
;
A
#
# COMPACT_ATOMS: atom_id res chain seq x y z
N MET A 1 2.72 5.64 15.66
CA MET A 1 1.83 5.85 14.48
C MET A 1 1.72 4.56 13.66
N LYS A 2 0.50 4.17 13.28
CA LYS A 2 0.19 3.00 12.45
C LYS A 2 -0.80 3.41 11.35
N LEU A 3 -0.84 2.68 10.23
CA LEU A 3 -1.96 2.78 9.28
C LEU A 3 -3.02 1.74 9.64
N ARG A 4 -4.26 2.20 9.84
CA ARG A 4 -5.44 1.33 9.93
C ARG A 4 -6.09 1.30 8.55
N ILE A 5 -6.26 0.09 8.02
CA ILE A 5 -6.86 -0.15 6.70
C ILE A 5 -8.15 -0.92 6.91
N ASP A 6 -9.28 -0.27 6.63
CA ASP A 6 -10.61 -0.86 6.65
C ASP A 6 -10.96 -1.38 5.26
N LEU A 7 -11.10 -2.70 5.14
CA LEU A 7 -11.35 -3.36 3.87
C LEU A 7 -12.81 -3.22 3.41
N GLU A 8 -13.75 -3.04 4.33
CA GLU A 8 -15.18 -2.88 4.00
C GLU A 8 -15.45 -1.48 3.47
N MET A 9 -14.74 -0.47 3.97
CA MET A 9 -14.83 0.90 3.45
C MET A 9 -14.08 1.09 2.12
N CYS A 10 -13.18 0.18 1.75
CA CYS A 10 -12.32 0.37 0.58
C CYS A 10 -13.09 0.12 -0.74
N ILE A 11 -13.27 1.19 -1.53
CA ILE A 11 -13.96 1.11 -2.84
C ILE A 11 -13.04 0.75 -4.02
N GLY A 12 -11.79 0.36 -3.77
CA GLY A 12 -10.89 -0.10 -4.83
C GLY A 12 -10.47 0.96 -5.86
N CYS A 13 -10.63 2.25 -5.55
CA CYS A 13 -10.38 3.34 -6.51
C CYS A 13 -8.90 3.59 -6.87
N ARG A 14 -7.95 2.96 -6.15
CA ARG A 14 -6.49 3.06 -6.36
C ARG A 14 -5.89 4.48 -6.29
N ARG A 15 -6.62 5.46 -5.73
CA ARG A 15 -6.09 6.82 -5.48
C ARG A 15 -4.89 6.83 -4.54
N CYS A 16 -4.84 5.90 -3.59
CA CYS A 16 -3.67 5.70 -2.73
C CYS A 16 -2.40 5.34 -3.53
N GLU A 17 -2.53 4.55 -4.60
CA GLU A 17 -1.39 4.19 -5.45
C GLU A 17 -0.88 5.42 -6.20
N LEU A 18 -1.79 6.17 -6.81
CA LEU A 18 -1.52 7.40 -7.55
C LEU A 18 -0.86 8.45 -6.65
N ALA A 19 -1.50 8.79 -5.52
CA ALA A 19 -1.02 9.78 -4.58
C ALA A 19 0.37 9.43 -4.04
N CYS A 20 0.61 8.16 -3.70
CA CYS A 20 1.92 7.73 -3.25
C CYS A 20 2.97 7.80 -4.36
N SER A 21 2.66 7.41 -5.60
CA SER A 21 3.61 7.57 -6.72
C SER A 21 3.90 9.04 -7.01
N LEU A 22 2.89 9.91 -6.99
CA LEU A 22 3.04 11.34 -7.21
C LEU A 22 3.87 12.02 -6.12
N ASN A 23 3.78 11.55 -4.86
CA ASN A 23 4.57 12.11 -3.76
C ASN A 23 6.07 11.80 -3.86
N HIS A 24 6.44 10.68 -4.49
CA HIS A 24 7.83 10.20 -4.49
C HIS A 24 8.56 10.42 -5.82
N TYR A 25 7.86 10.86 -6.86
CA TYR A 25 8.40 11.05 -8.20
C TYR A 25 7.85 12.35 -8.78
N ASP A 26 8.50 12.84 -9.84
CA ASP A 26 8.07 14.06 -10.51
C ASP A 26 6.62 13.98 -11.01
N LYS A 27 5.93 15.12 -11.01
CA LYS A 27 4.49 15.21 -11.32
C LYS A 27 4.13 14.69 -12.72
N ASP A 28 5.09 14.74 -13.65
CA ASP A 28 4.93 14.24 -15.03
C ASP A 28 5.17 12.72 -15.15
N SER A 29 5.47 12.04 -14.04
CA SER A 29 5.86 10.61 -14.00
C SER A 29 4.97 9.75 -13.09
N VAL A 30 3.69 10.12 -12.93
CA VAL A 30 2.73 9.33 -12.12
C VAL A 30 2.61 7.91 -12.67
N ASN A 31 3.06 6.95 -11.87
CA ASN A 31 3.04 5.54 -12.23
C ASN A 31 2.69 4.70 -10.99
N PRO A 32 1.49 4.10 -10.91
CA PRO A 32 1.10 3.22 -9.81
C PRO A 32 2.07 2.08 -9.53
N LYS A 33 2.84 1.61 -10.53
CA LYS A 33 3.86 0.57 -10.32
C LYS A 33 5.01 1.04 -9.42
N LYS A 34 5.27 2.36 -9.37
CA LYS A 34 6.25 3.00 -8.48
C LYS A 34 5.69 3.32 -7.09
N SER A 35 4.46 2.91 -6.79
CA SER A 35 3.82 3.18 -5.51
C SER A 35 4.27 2.24 -4.40
N ARG A 36 4.45 2.79 -3.20
CA ARG A 36 4.77 2.06 -1.96
C ARG A 36 3.52 1.49 -1.27
N ILE A 37 2.32 1.72 -1.82
CA ILE A 37 1.06 1.04 -1.47
C ILE A 37 0.40 0.56 -2.75
N ARG A 38 -0.11 -0.67 -2.78
CA ARG A 38 -0.72 -1.29 -3.96
C ARG A 38 -2.00 -2.01 -3.57
N ALA A 39 -3.10 -1.77 -4.28
CA ALA A 39 -4.37 -2.44 -4.03
C ALA A 39 -4.45 -3.73 -4.83
N TRP A 40 -4.55 -4.85 -4.13
CA TRP A 40 -4.81 -6.14 -4.75
C TRP A 40 -6.33 -6.30 -4.83
N ILE A 41 -6.84 -6.48 -6.05
CA ILE A 41 -8.28 -6.56 -6.30
C ILE A 41 -8.53 -7.86 -7.07
N LYS A 42 -9.35 -8.74 -6.52
CA LYS A 42 -9.81 -9.96 -7.17
C LYS A 42 -11.24 -10.22 -6.73
N ASP A 43 -12.13 -10.43 -7.69
CA ASP A 43 -13.57 -10.59 -7.44
C ASP A 43 -14.13 -9.38 -6.65
N ASP A 44 -14.65 -9.61 -5.45
CA ASP A 44 -15.17 -8.60 -4.51
C ASP A 44 -14.14 -8.20 -3.43
N ALA A 45 -12.96 -8.84 -3.42
CA ALA A 45 -11.94 -8.66 -2.41
C ALA A 45 -10.98 -7.54 -2.81
N ILE A 46 -10.87 -6.53 -1.94
CA ILE A 46 -10.00 -5.36 -2.13
C ILE A 46 -9.05 -5.27 -0.94
N TYR A 47 -7.76 -5.46 -1.19
CA TYR A 47 -6.71 -5.45 -0.18
C TYR A 47 -5.63 -4.41 -0.51
N PRO A 48 -5.67 -3.21 0.08
CA PRO A 48 -4.55 -2.27 0.04
C PRO A 48 -3.35 -2.82 0.83
N VAL A 49 -2.23 -3.05 0.15
CA VAL A 49 -1.00 -3.59 0.74
C VAL A 49 0.06 -2.51 0.74
N VAL A 50 0.53 -2.14 1.93
CA VAL A 50 1.64 -1.20 2.11
C VAL A 50 2.95 -1.96 2.09
N SER A 51 3.91 -1.52 1.27
CA SER A 51 5.25 -2.13 1.21
C SER A 51 5.91 -2.20 2.59
N GLY A 52 6.63 -3.30 2.80
CA GLY A 52 7.38 -3.59 4.01
C GLY A 52 8.89 -3.65 3.74
N PRO A 53 9.67 -4.27 4.65
CA PRO A 53 11.09 -4.50 4.41
C PRO A 53 11.32 -5.48 3.25
N PHE A 54 12.43 -5.27 2.54
CA PHE A 54 12.92 -6.19 1.51
C PHE A 54 13.34 -7.53 2.10
N ASN A 55 13.16 -8.60 1.32
CA ASN A 55 13.76 -9.91 1.57
C ASN A 55 14.57 -10.35 0.35
N ASN A 56 15.82 -10.77 0.57
CA ASN A 56 16.75 -11.17 -0.49
C ASN A 56 16.54 -12.61 -0.98
N ALA A 57 15.65 -13.38 -0.33
CA ALA A 57 15.31 -14.73 -0.72
C ALA A 57 13.79 -14.94 -0.76
N ALA A 58 13.36 -15.82 -1.66
CA ALA A 58 11.99 -16.32 -1.68
C ALA A 58 11.73 -17.26 -0.49
N CYS A 59 10.50 -17.27 0.02
CA CYS A 59 10.10 -18.29 0.99
C CYS A 59 10.00 -19.65 0.30
N THR A 60 10.51 -20.70 0.96
CA THR A 60 10.27 -22.10 0.57
C THR A 60 8.88 -22.57 0.98
N SER A 61 8.30 -21.98 2.04
CA SER A 61 6.98 -22.26 2.57
C SER A 61 5.93 -21.24 2.10
N LYS A 62 5.70 -21.18 0.78
CA LYS A 62 4.56 -20.43 0.22
C LYS A 62 3.24 -21.09 0.67
N HIS A 63 2.21 -20.29 0.92
CA HIS A 63 0.94 -20.78 1.45
C HIS A 63 -0.25 -20.08 0.78
N GLU A 64 -1.37 -20.79 0.73
CA GLU A 64 -2.66 -20.21 0.38
C GLU A 64 -3.41 -19.86 1.67
N ILE A 65 -4.23 -18.81 1.60
CA ILE A 65 -5.10 -18.37 2.69
C ILE A 65 -6.55 -18.43 2.21
N ILE A 66 -7.45 -18.82 3.11
CA ILE A 66 -8.89 -18.82 2.85
C ILE A 66 -9.50 -17.65 3.60
N ILE A 67 -10.16 -16.74 2.88
CA ILE A 67 -10.91 -15.63 3.47
C ILE A 67 -12.29 -15.61 2.83
N ASN A 68 -13.36 -15.62 3.64
CA ASN A 68 -14.75 -15.66 3.19
C ASN A 68 -14.97 -16.76 2.13
N GLU A 69 -14.53 -17.98 2.43
CA GLU A 69 -14.66 -19.18 1.56
C GLU A 69 -13.90 -19.11 0.22
N LYS A 70 -13.13 -18.05 -0.02
CA LYS A 70 -12.31 -17.89 -1.24
C LYS A 70 -10.85 -18.16 -0.95
N VAL A 71 -10.19 -18.85 -1.88
CA VAL A 71 -8.78 -19.21 -1.81
C VAL A 71 -7.92 -18.13 -2.47
N TYR A 72 -6.92 -17.66 -1.75
CA TYR A 72 -5.99 -16.63 -2.18
C TYR A 72 -4.54 -17.10 -2.01
N ASP A 73 -3.68 -16.78 -2.98
CA ASP A 73 -2.23 -16.90 -2.80
C ASP A 73 -1.76 -15.88 -1.77
N GLY A 74 -1.22 -16.32 -0.64
CA GLY A 74 -0.72 -15.46 0.44
C GLY A 74 0.37 -14.48 -0.02
N CYS A 75 1.10 -14.79 -1.10
CA CYS A 75 2.08 -13.88 -1.69
C CYS A 75 1.43 -12.61 -2.29
N SER A 76 0.15 -12.69 -2.66
CA SER A 76 -0.62 -11.58 -3.25
C SER A 76 -0.77 -10.40 -2.30
N ILE A 77 -0.97 -10.67 -1.01
CA ILE A 77 -1.11 -9.64 0.04
C ILE A 77 0.17 -9.45 0.85
N CYS A 78 1.24 -10.17 0.52
CA CYS A 78 2.52 -10.04 1.20
C CYS A 78 3.12 -8.64 0.98
N ARG A 79 3.68 -8.06 2.05
CA ARG A 79 4.23 -6.70 2.02
C ARG A 79 5.65 -6.59 1.48
N ALA A 80 6.38 -7.71 1.39
CA ALA A 80 7.79 -7.68 1.01
C ALA A 80 7.96 -7.36 -0.49
N PRO A 81 8.86 -6.43 -0.86
CA PRO A 81 9.55 -6.48 -2.13
C PRO A 81 10.30 -7.82 -2.18
N CYS A 82 9.81 -8.77 -2.96
CA CYS A 82 10.31 -10.15 -2.98
C CYS A 82 10.82 -10.47 -4.39
N PRO A 83 11.93 -11.21 -4.56
CA PRO A 83 12.49 -11.54 -5.87
C PRO A 83 11.51 -12.30 -6.80
N GLU A 84 10.49 -12.93 -6.23
CA GLU A 84 9.47 -13.69 -6.97
C GLU A 84 8.28 -12.86 -7.44
N LYS A 85 8.23 -11.55 -7.16
CA LYS A 85 7.13 -10.69 -7.60
C LYS A 85 7.56 -9.28 -7.95
N SER A 86 6.85 -8.67 -8.89
CA SER A 86 7.09 -7.30 -9.35
C SER A 86 6.52 -6.21 -8.44
N TRP A 87 5.79 -6.58 -7.37
CA TRP A 87 5.24 -5.61 -6.44
C TRP A 87 6.34 -5.00 -5.57
N PHE A 88 6.26 -3.68 -5.41
CA PHE A 88 7.20 -2.89 -4.64
C PHE A 88 8.61 -2.91 -5.23
N GLN A 89 8.70 -2.94 -6.55
CA GLN A 89 9.93 -2.75 -7.32
C GLN A 89 9.65 -1.74 -8.42
N GLU A 90 10.58 -0.82 -8.66
CA GLU A 90 10.48 0.08 -9.80
C GLU A 90 10.52 -0.72 -11.11
N PRO A 91 9.60 -0.45 -12.04
CA PRO A 91 9.49 -1.23 -13.28
C PRO A 91 10.70 -1.10 -14.20
N ASP A 92 11.43 0.01 -14.11
CA ASP A 92 12.52 0.35 -15.03
C ASP A 92 13.89 -0.07 -14.48
N THR A 93 14.11 0.12 -13.18
CA THR A 93 15.42 -0.03 -12.52
C THR A 93 15.50 -1.26 -11.62
N GLY A 94 14.36 -1.86 -11.23
CA GLY A 94 14.31 -2.91 -10.21
C GLY A 94 14.58 -2.41 -8.79
N ILE A 95 14.71 -1.08 -8.58
CA ILE A 95 14.90 -0.50 -7.24
C ILE A 95 13.73 -0.89 -6.36
N LEU A 96 14.05 -1.39 -5.17
CA LEU A 96 13.07 -1.91 -4.22
C LEU A 96 12.42 -0.76 -3.46
N LEU A 97 11.09 -0.81 -3.36
CA LEU A 97 10.29 0.25 -2.78
C LEU A 97 9.84 -0.14 -1.37
N LYS A 98 10.14 0.72 -0.40
CA LYS A 98 9.68 0.59 0.99
C LYS A 98 8.91 1.84 1.40
N CYS A 99 7.80 1.66 2.10
CA CYS A 99 7.04 2.75 2.69
C CYS A 99 7.85 3.41 3.80
N ASP A 100 7.94 4.73 3.71
CA ASP A 100 8.65 5.63 4.61
C ASP A 100 7.69 6.61 5.30
N PHE A 101 6.39 6.30 5.27
CA PHE A 101 5.33 7.18 5.77
C PHE A 101 5.34 8.60 5.16
N CYS A 102 5.88 8.74 3.94
CA CYS A 102 6.04 10.01 3.24
C CYS A 102 6.98 11.01 3.96
N GLY A 103 7.99 10.50 4.68
CA GLY A 103 9.07 11.30 5.25
C GLY A 103 9.01 11.48 6.76
N GLU A 104 9.83 12.38 7.27
CA GLU A 104 9.92 12.76 8.68
C GLU A 104 9.85 14.30 8.78
N PRO A 105 8.79 14.89 9.38
CA PRO A 105 7.67 14.20 10.03
C PRO A 105 6.79 13.45 9.01
N ALA A 106 6.18 12.37 9.47
CA ALA A 106 5.33 11.53 8.63
C ALA A 106 4.10 12.29 8.10
N ASP A 107 3.87 12.18 6.78
CA ASP A 107 2.75 12.83 6.11
C ASP A 107 2.08 11.94 5.03
N PRO A 108 1.41 10.83 5.43
CA PRO A 108 0.99 9.78 4.50
C PRO A 108 -0.05 10.26 3.48
N ASN A 109 0.40 10.49 2.24
CA ASN A 109 -0.47 10.95 1.16
C ASN A 109 -1.59 9.94 0.81
N CYS A 110 -1.35 8.64 1.01
CA CYS A 110 -2.37 7.62 0.83
C CYS A 110 -3.56 7.75 1.80
N VAL A 111 -3.36 8.35 2.98
CA VAL A 111 -4.42 8.68 3.93
C VAL A 111 -5.18 9.91 3.43
N LYS A 112 -4.45 11.01 3.14
CA LYS A 112 -5.04 12.27 2.65
C LYS A 112 -5.95 12.06 1.44
N TRP A 113 -5.52 11.25 0.48
CA TRP A 113 -6.23 11.05 -0.78
C TRP A 113 -7.24 9.91 -0.79
N CYS A 114 -7.48 9.24 0.34
CA CYS A 114 -8.47 8.17 0.44
C CYS A 114 -9.88 8.76 0.57
N PRO A 115 -10.74 8.69 -0.47
CA PRO A 115 -12.02 9.41 -0.45
C PRO A 115 -13.07 8.78 0.47
N CYS A 116 -12.86 7.53 0.85
CA CYS A 116 -13.75 6.73 1.68
C CYS A 116 -13.23 6.55 3.11
N ASN A 117 -12.12 7.21 3.48
CA ASN A 117 -11.45 7.02 4.78
C ASN A 117 -11.12 5.55 5.13
N ALA A 118 -11.01 4.68 4.12
CA ALA A 118 -10.59 3.28 4.29
C ALA A 118 -9.12 3.14 4.75
N ILE A 119 -8.33 4.21 4.67
CA ILE A 119 -6.95 4.24 5.14
C ILE A 119 -6.81 5.48 6.01
N VAL A 120 -6.57 5.28 7.30
CA VAL A 120 -6.32 6.35 8.27
C VAL A 120 -5.02 6.08 9.01
N ALA A 121 -4.37 7.12 9.51
CA ALA A 121 -3.30 6.92 10.48
C ALA A 121 -3.85 7.03 11.90
N VAL A 122 -3.30 6.22 12.78
CA VAL A 122 -3.67 6.18 14.19
C VAL A 122 -2.41 6.24 15.05
N ASP A 123 -2.55 6.75 16.27
CA ASP A 123 -1.50 6.71 17.26
C ASP A 123 -1.36 5.31 17.90
N ASP A 124 -0.61 5.22 18.99
CA ASP A 124 -0.33 3.94 19.63
C ASP A 124 -1.53 3.43 20.46
N ASP A 125 -2.39 4.33 20.94
CA ASP A 125 -3.66 4.06 21.62
C ASP A 125 -4.81 3.75 20.64
N GLY A 126 -4.59 4.01 19.35
CA GLY A 126 -5.52 3.71 18.28
C GLY A 126 -6.50 4.85 17.97
N GLU A 127 -6.24 6.06 18.48
CA GLU A 127 -6.98 7.26 18.12
C GLU A 127 -6.55 7.73 16.72
N ILE A 128 -7.50 8.25 15.95
CA ILE A 128 -7.23 8.74 14.60
C ILE A 128 -6.43 10.03 14.69
N ILE A 129 -5.26 10.05 14.04
CA ILE A 129 -4.47 11.26 13.87
C ILE A 129 -5.15 12.08 12.77
N PRO A 130 -5.55 13.35 13.04
CA PRO A 130 -6.19 14.18 12.03
C PRO A 130 -5.24 14.49 10.88
N TYR A 131 -5.76 14.45 9.64
CA TYR A 131 -5.05 14.90 8.45
C TYR A 131 -5.91 15.92 7.71
N THR A 132 -5.33 17.08 7.39
CA THR A 132 -5.91 18.02 6.44
C THR A 132 -5.46 17.65 5.02
N LEU A 133 -6.44 17.51 4.13
CA LEU A 133 -6.18 17.75 2.72
C LEU A 133 -6.00 19.26 2.58
N ASP A 134 -4.77 19.73 2.43
CA ASP A 134 -4.54 21.09 1.94
C ASP A 134 -5.01 21.11 0.48
N LYS A 135 -6.32 21.27 0.30
CA LYS A 135 -6.98 21.47 -0.99
C LYS A 135 -6.61 22.86 -1.47
N THR A 136 -5.39 23.00 -1.99
CA THR A 136 -5.03 24.11 -2.86
C THR A 136 -5.45 23.80 -4.29
#